data_AF-A0A0F9ACH2-F1
#
_entry.id   AF-A0A0F9ACH2-F1
#
_cell.length_a   1.000
_cell.length_b   1.000
_cell.length_c   1.000
_cell.angle_alpha   90.00
_cell.angle_beta   90.00
_cell.angle_gamma   90.00
#
_symmetry.space_group_name_H-M   'P 1'
#
loop_
_entity.id
_entity.type
_entity.pdbx_description
1 polymer ?
#
loop_
_entity_poly.entity_id
_entity_poly.type
_entity_poly.pdbx_seq_one_letter_code
_entity_poly.pdbx_strand_id
1 'polypeptide(L)'
;MARIKPGRIILYLVLSITSLINIFPFIWLLLSSFKHNKDIITQTPTLFPATWTLANYALLTEAAPFLRFFINSVIISSVSTLFILISCSAMGYIFAKYNFRGKNFFFMMILATILIPMYTYFIPMYLTIRALG
;
A
#
# COMPACT_ATOMS: atom_id res chain seq x y z
N MET A 1 23.42 20.18 29.75
CA MET A 1 23.69 19.92 28.32
C MET A 1 23.95 18.43 28.12
N ALA A 2 23.02 17.71 27.49
CA ALA A 2 23.12 16.26 27.31
C ALA A 2 24.28 15.93 26.35
N ARG A 3 25.31 15.21 26.82
CA ARG A 3 26.42 14.73 25.98
C ARG A 3 25.85 13.76 24.95
N ILE A 4 25.85 14.17 23.69
CA ILE A 4 25.41 13.32 22.57
C ILE A 4 26.43 12.18 22.45
N LYS A 5 26.01 10.95 22.76
CA LYS A 5 26.86 9.77 22.58
C LYS A 5 27.17 9.59 21.08
N PRO A 6 28.41 9.29 20.68
CA PRO A 6 28.80 9.18 19.26
C PRO A 6 27.96 8.13 18.50
N GLY A 7 27.51 7.07 19.17
CA GLY A 7 26.59 6.07 18.59
C GLY A 7 25.24 6.64 18.15
N ARG A 8 24.73 7.70 18.81
CA ARG A 8 23.50 8.37 18.37
C ARG A 8 23.70 9.20 17.11
N ILE A 9 24.89 9.78 16.92
CA ILE A 9 25.22 10.56 15.71
C ILE A 9 25.24 9.62 14.49
N ILE A 10 25.90 8.47 14.62
CA ILE A 10 25.94 7.45 13.57
C ILE A 10 24.53 6.94 13.26
N LEU A 11 23.75 6.64 14.30
CA LEU A 11 22.35 6.20 14.13
C LEU A 11 21.51 7.23 13.39
N TYR A 12 21.60 8.53 13.74
CA TYR A 12 20.86 9.58 13.03
C TYR A 12 21.35 9.79 11.61
N LEU A 13 22.64 9.67 11.33
CA LEU A 13 23.18 9.71 9.97
C LEU A 13 22.60 8.58 9.11
N VAL A 14 22.64 7.35 9.61
CA VAL A 14 22.10 6.17 8.90
C VAL A 14 20.60 6.32 8.66
N LEU A 15 19.83 6.71 9.68
CA LEU A 15 18.39 6.98 9.54
C LEU A 15 18.09 8.11 8.54
N SER A 16 18.87 9.18 8.55
CA SER A 16 18.66 10.30 7.63
C SER A 16 18.94 9.88 6.18
N ILE A 17 20.05 9.18 5.93
CA ILE A 17 20.41 8.70 4.59
C ILE A 17 19.37 7.71 4.06
N THR A 18 18.99 6.72 4.87
CA THR A 18 17.97 5.73 4.49
C THR A 18 16.61 6.38 4.26
N SER A 19 16.22 7.34 5.09
CA SER A 19 14.99 8.12 4.87
C SER A 19 15.02 8.88 3.54
N LEU A 20 16.13 9.57 3.21
CA LEU A 20 16.28 10.28 1.95
C LEU A 20 16.16 9.35 0.73
N ILE A 21 16.78 8.17 0.79
CA ILE A 21 16.70 7.16 -0.29
C ILE A 21 15.25 6.69 -0.47
N ASN A 22 14.51 6.46 0.63
CA ASN A 22 13.12 6.01 0.56
C ASN A 22 12.16 7.10 0.08
N ILE A 23 12.41 8.37 0.43
CA ILE A 23 11.58 9.50 0.03
C ILE A 23 11.81 9.89 -1.43
N PHE A 24 13.02 9.69 -1.96
CA PHE A 24 13.39 10.03 -3.33
C PHE A 24 12.37 9.60 -4.41
N PRO A 25 11.90 8.33 -4.50
CA PRO A 25 10.91 7.92 -5.50
C PRO A 25 9.57 8.65 -5.36
N PHE A 26 9.17 9.07 -4.15
CA PHE A 26 7.95 9.86 -3.95
C PHE A 26 8.11 11.29 -4.43
N ILE A 27 9.27 11.91 -4.17
CA ILE A 27 9.61 13.23 -4.74
C ILE A 27 9.61 13.15 -6.27
N TRP A 28 10.22 12.11 -6.83
CA TRP A 28 10.23 11.87 -8.27
C TRP A 28 8.83 11.77 -8.85
N LEU A 29 7.95 10.98 -8.21
CA LEU A 29 6.57 10.79 -8.64
C LEU A 29 5.78 12.09 -8.59
N LEU A 30 5.93 12.87 -7.51
CA LEU A 30 5.28 14.17 -7.37
C LEU A 30 5.74 15.14 -8.45
N LEU A 31 7.05 15.30 -8.65
CA LEU A 31 7.59 16.20 -9.69
C LEU A 31 7.19 15.74 -11.09
N SER A 32 7.14 14.43 -11.35
CA SER A 32 6.74 13.89 -12.65
C SER A 32 5.27 14.10 -12.96
N SER A 33 4.40 14.24 -11.95
CA SER A 33 2.99 14.59 -12.17
C SER A 33 2.79 15.98 -12.80
N PHE A 34 3.79 16.87 -12.68
CA PHE A 34 3.81 18.21 -13.29
C PHE A 34 4.57 18.28 -14.62
N LYS A 35 5.10 17.16 -15.13
CA LYS A 35 5.83 17.10 -16.42
C LYS A 35 4.87 16.76 -17.56
N HIS A 36 5.17 17.18 -18.78
CA HIS A 36 4.46 16.64 -19.95
C HIS A 36 4.87 15.19 -20.20
N ASN A 37 3.96 14.35 -20.70
CA ASN A 37 4.26 12.93 -21.03
C ASN A 37 5.51 12.77 -21.91
N LYS A 38 5.71 13.69 -22.87
CA LYS A 38 6.92 13.72 -23.72
C LYS A 38 8.22 13.87 -22.93
N ASP A 39 8.20 14.60 -21.82
CA ASP A 39 9.38 14.85 -20.95
C ASP A 39 9.59 13.70 -19.95
N ILE A 40 8.62 12.80 -19.79
CA ILE A 40 8.71 11.61 -18.93
C ILE A 40 9.32 10.44 -19.72
N ILE A 41 9.03 10.34 -21.03
CA ILE A 41 9.43 9.22 -21.89
C ILE A 41 10.82 9.45 -22.54
N THR A 42 11.46 10.61 -22.35
CA THR A 42 12.83 10.86 -22.83
C THR A 42 13.90 10.06 -22.11
N GLN A 43 14.98 9.69 -22.83
CA GLN A 43 16.14 8.92 -22.32
C GLN A 43 16.92 9.60 -21.18
N THR A 44 16.69 10.89 -20.91
CA THR A 44 17.28 11.63 -19.80
C THR A 44 16.20 12.04 -18.80
N PRO A 45 15.90 11.18 -17.80
CA PRO A 45 14.98 11.52 -16.73
C PRO A 45 15.56 12.72 -15.95
N THR A 46 14.97 13.90 -16.10
CA THR A 46 15.33 15.07 -15.28
C THR A 46 14.63 14.98 -13.92
N LEU A 47 15.28 15.40 -12.84
CA LEU A 47 14.62 15.43 -11.53
C LEU A 47 13.50 16.48 -11.52
N PHE A 48 13.82 17.69 -11.96
CA PHE A 48 12.88 18.82 -12.03
C PHE A 48 12.17 18.91 -13.38
N PRO A 49 10.89 19.33 -13.42
CA PRO A 49 10.20 19.62 -14.67
C PRO A 49 10.91 20.74 -15.44
N ALA A 50 11.17 20.53 -16.74
CA ALA A 50 11.65 21.59 -17.62
C ALA A 50 10.53 22.63 -17.87
N THR A 51 9.30 22.15 -17.97
CA THR A 51 8.08 22.97 -18.00
C THR A 51 7.10 22.44 -16.96
N TRP A 52 6.61 23.34 -16.11
CA TRP A 52 5.58 23.01 -15.13
C TRP A 52 4.22 23.07 -15.81
N THR A 53 3.43 21.99 -15.71
CA THR A 53 2.08 21.94 -16.25
C THR A 53 1.10 21.27 -15.29
N LEU A 54 -0.15 21.71 -15.34
CA LEU A 54 -1.28 21.08 -14.65
C LEU A 54 -2.17 20.28 -15.62
N ALA A 55 -1.79 20.19 -16.90
CA ALA A 55 -2.57 19.54 -17.94
C ALA A 55 -2.92 18.08 -17.60
N ASN A 56 -2.01 17.35 -16.93
CA ASN A 56 -2.25 15.97 -16.51
C ASN A 56 -3.45 15.84 -15.55
N TYR A 57 -3.69 16.85 -14.70
CA TYR A 57 -4.82 16.84 -13.77
C TYR A 57 -6.15 17.18 -14.47
N ALA A 58 -6.13 18.06 -15.47
CA ALA A 58 -7.31 18.35 -16.29
C ALA A 58 -7.68 17.13 -17.17
N LEU A 59 -6.68 16.50 -17.79
CA LEU A 59 -6.86 15.28 -18.57
C LEU A 59 -7.34 14.10 -17.72
N LEU A 60 -7.01 14.06 -16.42
CA LEU A 60 -7.44 13.00 -15.51
C LEU A 60 -8.96 12.88 -15.43
N THR A 61 -9.66 14.01 -15.43
CA THR A 61 -11.13 14.05 -15.39
C THR A 61 -11.78 13.74 -16.73
N GLU A 62 -11.09 13.96 -17.84
CA GLU A 62 -11.58 13.65 -19.20
C GLU A 62 -11.35 12.19 -19.58
N ALA A 63 -10.21 11.61 -19.19
CA ALA A 63 -9.82 10.26 -19.58
C ALA A 63 -10.59 9.16 -18.84
N ALA A 64 -11.00 9.42 -17.59
CA ALA A 64 -11.71 8.46 -16.76
C ALA A 64 -12.48 9.15 -15.62
N PRO A 65 -13.52 8.50 -15.05
CA PRO A 65 -14.19 8.99 -13.85
C PRO A 65 -13.31 8.75 -12.60
N PHE A 66 -12.15 9.40 -12.54
CA PHE A 66 -11.13 9.21 -11.50
C PHE A 66 -11.70 9.38 -10.09
N LEU A 67 -12.51 10.41 -9.86
CA LEU A 67 -13.12 10.67 -8.56
C LEU A 67 -14.00 9.50 -8.09
N ARG A 68 -14.72 8.86 -9.02
CA ARG A 68 -15.52 7.67 -8.71
C ARG A 68 -14.62 6.49 -8.33
N PHE A 69 -13.51 6.28 -9.03
CA PHE A 69 -12.56 5.21 -8.69
C PHE A 69 -11.93 5.45 -7.32
N PHE A 70 -11.53 6.69 -7.05
CA PHE A 70 -10.97 7.08 -5.76
C PHE A 70 -11.97 6.84 -4.62
N ILE A 71 -13.21 7.31 -4.77
CA ILE A 71 -14.27 7.11 -3.77
C ILE A 71 -14.56 5.61 -3.57
N ASN A 72 -14.68 4.84 -4.66
CA ASN A 72 -14.87 3.39 -4.57
C ASN A 72 -13.74 2.72 -3.79
N SER A 73 -12.47 3.07 -4.06
CA SER A 73 -11.31 2.54 -3.34
C SER A 73 -11.33 2.92 -1.86
N VAL A 74 -11.68 4.16 -1.52
CA VAL A 74 -11.79 4.62 -0.12
C VAL A 74 -12.89 3.85 0.61
N ILE A 75 -14.06 3.69 -0.02
CA ILE A 75 -15.19 2.95 0.58
C ILE A 75 -14.79 1.48 0.79
N ILE A 76 -14.30 0.81 -0.26
CA ILE A 76 -13.96 -0.62 -0.20
C ILE A 76 -12.86 -0.87 0.84
N SER A 77 -11.80 -0.06 0.84
CA SER A 77 -10.70 -0.23 1.80
C SER A 77 -11.16 0.02 3.23
N SER A 78 -11.90 1.10 3.49
CA SER A 78 -12.38 1.41 4.85
C SER A 78 -13.33 0.35 5.39
N VAL A 79 -14.30 -0.08 4.59
CA VAL A 79 -15.27 -1.11 4.97
C VAL A 79 -14.55 -2.44 5.20
N SER A 80 -13.67 -2.85 4.30
CA SER A 80 -12.91 -4.11 4.43
C SER A 80 -12.02 -4.08 5.68
N THR A 81 -11.29 -2.98 5.91
CA THR A 81 -10.44 -2.83 7.11
C THR A 81 -11.26 -2.92 8.39
N LEU A 82 -12.45 -2.30 8.44
CA LEU A 82 -13.33 -2.38 9.61
C LEU A 82 -13.76 -3.82 9.91
N PHE A 83 -14.26 -4.55 8.90
CA PHE A 83 -14.67 -5.94 9.06
C PHE A 83 -13.51 -6.86 9.43
N ILE A 84 -12.35 -6.67 8.81
CA ILE A 84 -11.13 -7.40 9.15
C ILE A 84 -10.73 -7.12 10.59
N LEU A 85 -10.74 -5.86 11.03
CA LEU A 85 -10.33 -5.48 12.37
C LEU A 85 -11.26 -6.09 13.44
N ILE A 86 -12.57 -6.04 13.23
CA ILE A 86 -13.55 -6.67 14.12
C ILE A 86 -13.31 -8.18 14.19
N SER A 87 -13.18 -8.84 13.03
CA SER A 87 -13.04 -10.30 12.96
C SER A 87 -11.70 -10.78 13.54
N CYS A 88 -10.60 -10.14 13.15
CA CYS A 88 -9.26 -10.49 13.59
C CYS A 88 -9.02 -10.17 15.07
N SER A 89 -9.56 -9.06 15.60
CA SER A 89 -9.45 -8.75 17.02
C SER A 89 -10.22 -9.76 17.88
N ALA A 90 -11.44 -10.13 17.48
CA ALA A 90 -12.23 -11.15 18.17
C ALA A 90 -11.54 -12.52 18.17
N MET A 91 -11.09 -12.98 17.00
CA MET A 91 -10.35 -14.24 16.89
C MET A 91 -9.02 -14.19 17.64
N GLY A 92 -8.26 -13.10 17.48
CA GLY A 92 -6.98 -12.91 18.16
C GLY A 92 -7.12 -12.94 19.68
N TYR A 93 -8.17 -12.35 20.23
CA TYR A 93 -8.48 -12.40 21.66
C TYR A 93 -8.75 -13.83 22.14
N ILE A 94 -9.54 -14.60 21.39
CA ILE A 94 -9.84 -16.00 21.71
C ILE A 94 -8.55 -16.83 21.74
N PHE A 95 -7.71 -16.71 20.69
CA PHE A 95 -6.45 -17.44 20.62
C PHE A 95 -5.44 -17.03 21.69
N ALA A 96 -5.42 -15.75 22.08
CA ALA A 96 -4.50 -15.24 23.09
C ALA A 96 -4.90 -15.65 24.51
N LYS A 97 -6.20 -15.57 24.85
CA LYS A 97 -6.65 -15.70 26.25
C LYS A 97 -7.26 -17.05 26.61
N TYR A 98 -7.76 -17.81 25.64
CA TYR A 98 -8.40 -19.10 25.89
C TYR A 98 -7.53 -20.27 25.39
N ASN A 99 -7.56 -21.37 26.15
CA ASN A 99 -6.97 -22.64 25.78
C ASN A 99 -8.11 -23.63 25.51
N PHE A 100 -8.42 -23.86 24.24
CA PHE A 100 -9.49 -24.75 23.79
C PHE A 100 -8.93 -25.94 23.02
N ARG A 101 -9.69 -27.05 23.02
CA ARG A 101 -9.32 -28.28 22.30
C ARG A 101 -9.32 -27.99 20.80
N GLY A 102 -8.20 -28.22 20.12
CA GLY A 102 -8.04 -27.95 18.68
C GLY A 102 -7.36 -26.62 18.33
N LYS A 103 -6.95 -25.80 19.32
CA LYS A 103 -6.25 -24.52 19.10
C LYS A 103 -5.09 -24.61 18.10
N ASN A 104 -4.21 -25.60 18.25
CA ASN A 104 -3.06 -25.78 17.36
C ASN A 104 -3.47 -26.15 15.93
N PHE A 105 -4.55 -26.91 15.76
CA PHE A 105 -5.07 -27.28 14.44
C PHE A 105 -5.56 -26.05 13.68
N PHE A 106 -6.42 -25.23 14.30
CA PHE A 106 -6.87 -23.99 13.67
C PHE A 106 -5.73 -23.00 13.42
N PHE A 107 -4.75 -22.92 14.33
CA PHE A 107 -3.57 -22.10 14.12
C PHE A 107 -2.77 -22.56 12.88
N MET A 108 -2.56 -23.88 12.73
CA MET A 108 -1.91 -24.45 11.55
C MET A 108 -2.71 -24.19 10.26
N MET A 109 -4.04 -24.27 10.31
CA MET A 109 -4.88 -23.93 9.15
C MET A 109 -4.70 -22.47 8.73
N ILE A 110 -4.68 -21.53 9.67
CA ILE A 110 -4.44 -20.11 9.38
C ILE A 110 -3.08 -19.93 8.70
N LEU A 111 -2.03 -20.54 9.22
CA LEU A 111 -0.71 -20.50 8.60
C LEU A 111 -0.72 -21.11 7.19
N ALA A 112 -1.40 -22.23 7.00
CA ALA A 112 -1.54 -22.86 5.69
C ALA A 112 -2.22 -21.95 4.67
N THR A 113 -3.24 -21.18 5.08
CA THR A 113 -3.93 -20.23 4.18
C THR A 113 -3.04 -19.06 3.73
N ILE A 114 -2.11 -18.60 4.58
CA ILE A 114 -1.17 -17.52 4.24
C ILE A 114 -0.15 -17.94 3.17
N LEU A 115 0.18 -19.25 3.12
CA LEU A 115 1.14 -19.78 2.14
C LEU A 115 0.58 -19.82 0.72
N ILE A 116 -0.75 -19.74 0.55
CA ILE A 116 -1.37 -19.89 -0.75
C ILE A 116 -1.29 -18.53 -1.48
N PRO A 117 -0.65 -18.46 -2.67
CA PRO A 117 -0.45 -17.21 -3.37
C PRO A 117 -1.77 -16.63 -3.87
N MET A 118 -1.94 -15.30 -3.82
CA MET A 118 -3.19 -14.64 -4.23
C MET A 118 -3.66 -15.02 -5.64
N TYR A 119 -2.73 -15.27 -6.57
CA TYR A 119 -3.06 -15.54 -7.97
C TYR A 119 -3.88 -16.82 -8.18
N THR A 120 -3.80 -17.80 -7.28
CA THR A 120 -4.56 -19.07 -7.42
C THR A 120 -6.04 -18.89 -7.09
N TYR A 121 -6.41 -17.85 -6.34
CA TYR A 121 -7.79 -17.61 -5.92
C TYR A 121 -8.58 -16.70 -6.85
N PHE A 122 -7.94 -15.92 -7.74
CA PHE A 122 -8.66 -15.00 -8.62
C PHE A 122 -9.68 -15.70 -9.54
N ILE A 123 -9.29 -16.82 -10.15
CA ILE A 123 -10.18 -17.57 -11.06
C ILE A 123 -11.38 -18.14 -10.27
N PRO A 124 -11.18 -18.90 -9.17
CA PRO A 124 -12.29 -19.35 -8.34
C PRO A 124 -13.19 -18.21 -7.86
N MET A 125 -12.62 -17.08 -7.42
CA MET A 125 -13.40 -15.94 -6.93
C MET A 125 -14.30 -15.36 -8.04
N TYR A 126 -13.76 -15.20 -9.25
CA TYR A 126 -14.54 -14.75 -10.40
C TYR A 126 -15.69 -15.72 -10.72
N LEU A 127 -15.41 -17.03 -10.74
CA LEU A 127 -16.44 -18.04 -11.01
C LEU A 127 -17.53 -18.03 -9.92
N THR A 128 -17.17 -17.87 -8.65
CA THR A 128 -18.12 -17.78 -7.54
C THR A 128 -19.01 -16.54 -7.67
N ILE A 129 -18.43 -15.37 -7.93
CA ILE A 129 -19.21 -14.13 -8.11
C ILE A 129 -20.12 -14.26 -9.33
N ARG A 130 -19.61 -14.79 -10.45
CA ARG A 130 -20.41 -15.03 -11.66
C ARG A 130 -21.56 -16.01 -11.43
N ALA A 131 -21.36 -17.00 -10.56
CA ALA A 131 -22.41 -17.96 -10.20
C ALA A 131 -23.50 -17.35 -9.30
N LEU A 132 -23.19 -16.26 -8.59
CA LEU A 132 -24.14 -15.53 -7.74
C LEU A 132 -25.05 -14.56 -8.53
N GLY A 133 -24.77 -14.33 -9.83
CA GLY A 133 -25.53 -13.44 -10.71
C GLY A 133 -24.80 -12.12 -10.96
#